data_AF-A0AAE7TSN1-F1
#
_entry.id   AF-A0AAE7TSN1-F1
#
_cell.length_a   1.000
_cell.length_b   1.000
_cell.length_c   1.000
_cell.angle_alpha   90.00
_cell.angle_beta   90.00
_cell.angle_gamma   90.00
#
_symmetry.space_group_name_H-M   'P 1'
#
loop_
_entity.id
_entity.type
_entity.pdbx_description
1 polymer ?
#
loop_
_entity_poly.entity_id
_entity_poly.type
_entity_poly.pdbx_seq_one_letter_code
_entity_poly.pdbx_strand_id
1 'polypeptide(L)'
;MNGNADELIAIGRVIKAGFPCSRVDVTNAKYDAIVDLGGKQKLLRIQIKGTGGDTLNFTGGYRSGVQIDRNAPKRTYKYTKKDCDLILGIDTRTSECYIIPIEDIQEWGNTKSLSQLQHYKENWQILIDLALE
;
A
#
# COMPACT_ATOMS: atom_id res chain seq x y z
N MET A 1 -9.55 -5.30 -13.43
CA MET A 1 -8.35 -4.59 -12.93
C MET A 1 -8.85 -3.26 -12.43
N ASN A 2 -8.95 -3.09 -11.10
CA ASN A 2 -9.72 -2.02 -10.48
C ASN A 2 -8.85 -1.16 -9.55
N GLY A 3 -7.62 -0.83 -9.94
CA GLY A 3 -6.63 -0.14 -9.08
C GLY A 3 -7.21 1.08 -8.35
N ASN A 4 -7.93 1.95 -9.07
CA ASN A 4 -8.60 3.10 -8.46
C ASN A 4 -9.70 2.72 -7.45
N ALA A 5 -10.42 1.62 -7.67
CA ALA A 5 -11.45 1.18 -6.73
C ALA A 5 -10.82 0.54 -5.49
N ASP A 6 -9.79 -0.30 -5.66
CA ASP A 6 -9.03 -0.88 -4.55
C ASP A 6 -8.40 0.22 -3.68
N GLU A 7 -7.88 1.29 -4.30
CA GLU A 7 -7.40 2.49 -3.61
C GLU A 7 -8.48 3.15 -2.75
N LEU A 8 -9.66 3.41 -3.32
CA LEU A 8 -10.76 4.05 -2.58
C LEU A 8 -11.32 3.15 -1.47
N ILE A 9 -11.39 1.84 -1.69
CA ILE A 9 -11.78 0.86 -0.67
C ILE A 9 -10.76 0.92 0.48
N ALA A 10 -9.46 0.86 0.18
CA ALA A 10 -8.41 0.88 1.19
C ALA A 10 -8.44 2.16 2.03
N ILE A 11 -8.58 3.32 1.39
CA ILE A 11 -8.74 4.61 2.10
C ILE A 11 -9.98 4.57 3.00
N GLY A 12 -11.11 4.09 2.49
CA GLY A 12 -12.33 3.92 3.28
C GLY A 12 -12.14 2.97 4.46
N ARG A 13 -11.32 1.93 4.33
CA ARG A 13 -10.98 0.99 5.41
C ARG A 13 -10.14 1.65 6.50
N VAL A 14 -9.14 2.46 6.13
CA VAL A 14 -8.33 3.24 7.09
C VAL A 14 -9.22 4.21 7.88
N ILE A 15 -10.12 4.93 7.17
CA ILE A 15 -11.09 5.84 7.82
C ILE A 15 -12.03 5.08 8.74
N LYS A 16 -12.56 3.93 8.29
CA LYS A 16 -13.45 3.08 9.10
C LYS A 16 -12.75 2.53 10.35
N ALA A 17 -11.44 2.31 10.29
CA ALA A 17 -10.62 1.92 11.44
C ALA A 17 -10.36 3.09 12.42
N GLY A 18 -10.84 4.30 12.11
CA GLY A 18 -10.77 5.47 13.00
C GLY A 18 -9.63 6.44 12.68
N PHE A 19 -8.90 6.23 11.59
CA PHE A 19 -7.75 7.07 11.23
C PHE A 19 -8.09 8.00 10.06
N PRO A 20 -7.99 9.34 10.23
CA PRO A 20 -8.09 10.28 9.13
C PRO A 20 -7.13 9.93 7.99
N CYS A 21 -7.66 9.75 6.78
CA CYS A 21 -6.87 9.35 5.62
C CYS A 21 -7.34 10.10 4.38
N SER A 22 -6.40 10.55 3.57
CA SER A 22 -6.67 11.28 2.32
C SER A 22 -5.95 10.63 1.16
N ARG A 23 -6.64 10.58 0.01
CA ARG A 23 -6.02 10.29 -1.28
C ARG A 23 -5.00 11.38 -1.62
N VAL A 24 -3.96 11.01 -2.34
CA VAL A 24 -2.94 11.91 -2.90
C VAL A 24 -3.11 11.98 -4.41
N ASP A 25 -3.63 13.09 -4.91
CA ASP A 25 -3.85 13.31 -6.35
C ASP A 25 -2.65 13.99 -7.02
N VAL A 26 -1.45 13.45 -6.78
CA VAL A 26 -0.20 13.94 -7.37
C VAL A 26 0.34 12.89 -8.34
N THR A 27 0.37 13.22 -9.63
CA THR A 27 0.66 12.27 -10.74
C THR A 27 1.99 11.52 -10.61
N ASN A 28 2.98 12.10 -9.93
CA ASN A 28 4.31 11.52 -9.77
C ASN A 28 4.62 11.09 -8.33
N ALA A 29 3.63 11.11 -7.43
CA ALA A 29 3.81 10.52 -6.11
C ALA A 29 3.99 9.00 -6.24
N LYS A 30 4.80 8.44 -5.32
CA LYS A 30 5.03 6.99 -5.22
C LYS A 30 4.22 6.36 -4.09
N TYR A 31 3.18 7.06 -3.64
CA TYR A 31 2.25 6.66 -2.60
C TYR A 31 0.89 7.23 -2.97
N ASP A 32 -0.17 6.56 -2.55
CA ASP A 32 -1.54 6.83 -3.02
C ASP A 32 -2.37 7.57 -1.97
N ALA A 33 -1.95 7.50 -0.69
CA ALA A 33 -2.66 8.13 0.41
C ALA A 33 -1.72 8.58 1.54
N ILE A 34 -2.24 9.47 2.39
CA ILE A 34 -1.61 9.87 3.65
C ILE A 34 -2.61 9.61 4.77
N VAL A 35 -2.13 9.01 5.86
CA VAL A 35 -2.89 8.88 7.11
C VAL A 35 -2.31 9.81 8.18
N ASP A 36 -3.19 10.52 8.87
CA ASP A 36 -2.87 11.36 10.02
C ASP A 36 -3.36 10.65 11.28
N LEU A 37 -2.42 10.26 12.15
CA LEU A 37 -2.75 9.59 13.41
C LEU A 37 -3.01 10.55 14.58
N GLY A 38 -2.91 11.87 14.36
CA GLY A 38 -3.13 12.88 15.40
C GLY A 38 -2.13 12.79 16.56
N GLY A 39 -2.10 13.81 17.41
CA GLY A 39 -1.33 13.83 18.67
C GLY A 39 0.20 13.95 18.56
N LYS A 40 0.85 13.26 17.61
CA LYS A 40 2.33 13.24 17.44
C LYS A 40 2.86 13.86 16.14
N GLN A 41 2.00 14.43 15.29
CA GLN A 41 2.38 15.13 14.05
C GLN A 41 3.09 14.31 12.96
N LYS A 42 3.01 12.97 12.98
CA LYS A 42 3.59 12.14 11.91
C LYS A 42 2.52 11.75 10.90
N LEU A 43 2.60 12.36 9.72
CA LEU A 43 1.86 11.92 8.54
C LEU A 43 2.57 10.69 7.95
N LEU A 44 1.86 9.57 7.84
CA LEU A 44 2.40 8.37 7.20
C LEU A 44 1.93 8.28 5.75
N ARG A 45 2.86 8.05 4.83
CA ARG A 45 2.62 7.85 3.40
C ARG A 45 2.31 6.38 3.14
N ILE A 46 1.17 6.12 2.53
CA ILE A 46 0.69 4.76 2.23
C ILE A 46 0.74 4.54 0.72
N GLN A 47 1.43 3.50 0.28
CA GLN A 47 1.22 2.93 -1.06
C GLN A 47 0.21 1.78 -0.95
N ILE A 48 -0.82 1.80 -1.78
CA ILE A 48 -1.88 0.79 -1.81
C ILE A 48 -1.57 -0.22 -2.90
N LYS A 49 -1.81 -1.51 -2.61
CA LYS A 49 -1.66 -2.61 -3.57
C LYS A 49 -2.85 -3.56 -3.44
N GLY A 50 -3.66 -3.62 -4.49
CA GLY A 50 -4.71 -4.63 -4.63
C GLY A 50 -4.17 -5.93 -5.23
N THR A 51 -4.68 -7.07 -4.78
CA THR A 51 -4.50 -8.37 -5.44
C THR A 51 -5.82 -9.12 -5.47
N GLY A 52 -6.16 -9.69 -6.63
CA GLY A 52 -7.28 -10.63 -6.77
C GLY A 52 -6.85 -12.10 -6.64
N GLY A 53 -5.56 -12.36 -6.41
CA GLY A 53 -5.01 -13.69 -6.18
C GLY A 53 -4.44 -13.82 -4.77
N ASP A 54 -3.59 -14.83 -4.55
CA ASP A 54 -3.09 -15.14 -3.20
C ASP A 54 -1.72 -14.53 -2.89
N THR A 55 -1.24 -13.62 -3.74
CA THR A 55 0.09 -13.02 -3.64
C THR A 55 0.01 -11.51 -3.80
N LEU A 56 0.65 -10.79 -2.88
CA LEU A 56 0.81 -9.34 -2.93
C LEU A 56 2.15 -8.98 -3.57
N ASN A 57 2.18 -7.91 -4.36
CA ASN A 57 3.38 -7.41 -5.04
C ASN A 57 3.87 -6.09 -4.42
N PHE A 58 5.18 -5.98 -4.27
CA PHE A 58 5.87 -4.87 -3.61
C PHE A 58 6.67 -3.98 -4.57
N THR A 59 6.34 -4.00 -5.85
CA THR A 59 7.01 -3.23 -6.89
C THR A 59 6.10 -2.17 -7.50
N GLY A 60 6.72 -1.05 -7.87
CA GLY A 60 6.12 0.06 -8.62
C GLY A 60 6.71 0.15 -10.04
N GLY A 61 6.24 1.10 -10.82
CA GLY A 61 6.75 1.36 -12.17
C GLY A 61 6.24 0.41 -13.26
N TYR A 62 5.48 -0.62 -12.90
CA TYR A 62 4.73 -1.43 -13.85
C TYR A 62 3.36 -0.79 -14.08
N ARG A 63 3.13 -0.29 -15.30
CA ARG A 63 1.79 0.12 -15.75
C ARG A 63 1.21 -1.02 -16.57
N SER A 64 -0.07 -1.34 -16.37
CA SER A 64 -0.82 -2.29 -17.18
C SER A 64 -2.06 -1.61 -17.78
N GLY A 65 -2.47 -1.98 -18.99
CA GLY A 65 -3.53 -1.30 -19.74
C GLY A 65 -3.37 -1.43 -21.26
N VAL A 66 -4.38 -1.05 -22.03
CA VAL A 66 -4.31 -1.12 -23.52
C VAL A 66 -3.46 0.02 -24.10
N GLN A 67 -3.34 1.15 -23.39
CA GLN A 67 -2.69 2.37 -23.84
C GLN A 67 -1.18 2.46 -23.54
N ILE A 68 -0.53 1.38 -23.09
CA ILE A 68 0.88 1.42 -22.70
C ILE A 68 1.78 1.10 -23.88
N ASP A 69 2.79 1.94 -24.07
CA ASP A 69 3.93 1.65 -24.92
C ASP A 69 4.76 0.50 -24.33
N ARG A 70 4.75 -0.65 -25.00
CA ARG A 70 5.48 -1.86 -24.60
C ARG A 70 6.99 -1.76 -24.87
N ASN A 71 7.43 -0.75 -25.61
CA ASN A 71 8.85 -0.51 -25.92
C ASN A 71 9.52 0.38 -24.85
N ALA A 72 8.75 0.95 -23.92
CA ALA A 72 9.32 1.73 -22.83
C ALA A 72 10.21 0.84 -21.95
N PRO A 73 11.40 1.34 -21.52
CA PRO A 73 12.29 0.57 -20.65
C PRO A 73 11.55 0.12 -19.38
N LYS A 74 11.78 -1.12 -18.95
CA LYS A 74 11.24 -1.63 -17.69
C LYS A 74 11.79 -0.79 -16.54
N ARG A 75 10.93 0.06 -15.95
CA ARG A 75 11.24 0.91 -14.79
C ARG A 75 10.74 0.29 -13.49
N THR A 76 10.63 -1.04 -13.43
CA THR A 76 10.17 -1.73 -12.22
C THR A 76 11.15 -1.49 -11.08
N TYR A 77 10.65 -1.02 -9.95
CA TYR A 77 11.44 -0.81 -8.73
C TYR A 77 10.69 -1.39 -7.53
N LYS A 78 11.43 -1.81 -6.50
CA LYS A 78 10.85 -2.22 -5.21
C LYS A 78 10.64 -0.97 -4.35
N TYR A 79 9.50 -0.86 -3.67
CA TYR A 79 9.26 0.28 -2.78
C TYR A 79 10.23 0.27 -1.60
N THR A 80 10.62 1.46 -1.18
CA THR A 80 11.55 1.70 -0.06
C THR A 80 11.01 2.79 0.85
N LYS A 81 11.65 2.99 2.01
CA LYS A 81 11.33 4.08 2.96
C LYS A 81 11.38 5.49 2.33
N LYS A 82 12.11 5.65 1.21
CA LYS A 82 12.12 6.90 0.44
C LYS A 82 10.78 7.17 -0.24
N ASP A 83 10.06 6.13 -0.62
CA ASP A 83 8.86 6.19 -1.43
C ASP A 83 7.59 6.29 -0.57
N CYS A 84 7.49 5.48 0.47
CA CYS A 84 6.36 5.42 1.40
C CYS A 84 6.79 4.90 2.78
N ASP A 85 5.91 4.99 3.78
CA ASP A 85 6.17 4.51 5.14
C ASP A 85 5.58 3.11 5.37
N LEU A 86 4.56 2.74 4.59
CA LEU A 86 3.97 1.40 4.57
C LEU A 86 3.34 1.04 3.23
N ILE A 87 3.15 -0.27 3.02
CA ILE A 87 2.28 -0.82 2.01
C ILE A 87 0.96 -1.23 2.67
N LEU A 88 -0.17 -0.76 2.12
CA LEU A 88 -1.50 -1.26 2.45
C LEU A 88 -1.95 -2.24 1.37
N GLY A 89 -1.83 -3.53 1.66
CA GLY A 89 -2.32 -4.59 0.79
C GLY A 89 -3.83 -4.79 0.94
N ILE A 90 -4.52 -5.02 -0.17
CA ILE A 90 -5.96 -5.33 -0.20
C ILE A 90 -6.16 -6.63 -0.97
N ASP A 91 -6.83 -7.60 -0.35
CA ASP A 91 -7.43 -8.70 -1.11
C ASP A 91 -8.72 -8.19 -1.76
N THR A 92 -8.72 -7.98 -3.07
CA THR A 92 -9.87 -7.44 -3.82
C THR A 92 -11.12 -8.34 -3.71
N ARG A 93 -10.96 -9.61 -3.37
CA ARG A 93 -12.07 -10.56 -3.23
C ARG A 93 -12.83 -10.39 -1.92
N THR A 94 -12.12 -10.08 -0.84
CA THR A 94 -12.67 -10.00 0.53
C THR A 94 -12.64 -8.59 1.12
N SER A 95 -11.95 -7.66 0.45
CA SER A 95 -11.59 -6.32 0.94
C SER A 95 -10.69 -6.32 2.17
N GLU A 96 -10.17 -7.46 2.62
CA GLU A 96 -9.30 -7.55 3.80
C GLU A 96 -7.98 -6.80 3.59
N CYS A 97 -7.56 -6.07 4.63
CA CYS A 97 -6.41 -5.20 4.61
C CYS A 97 -5.18 -5.86 5.25
N TYR A 98 -4.00 -5.60 4.70
CA TYR A 98 -2.71 -6.02 5.22
C TYR A 98 -1.84 -4.78 5.42
N ILE A 99 -1.60 -4.38 6.67
CA ILE A 99 -0.86 -3.17 7.04
C ILE A 99 0.61 -3.55 7.20
N ILE A 100 1.46 -3.28 6.21
CA ILE A 100 2.84 -3.80 6.17
C ILE A 100 3.84 -2.65 6.25
N PRO A 101 4.65 -2.54 7.32
CA PRO A 101 5.75 -1.59 7.40
C PRO A 101 6.69 -1.68 6.19
N ILE A 102 7.17 -0.53 5.71
CA ILE A 102 8.07 -0.51 4.55
C ILE A 102 9.44 -1.16 4.82
N GLU A 103 9.84 -1.24 6.09
CA GLU A 103 11.10 -1.87 6.49
C GLU A 103 11.04 -3.39 6.35
N ASP A 104 9.92 -4.00 6.75
CA ASP A 104 9.72 -5.45 6.69
C ASP A 104 9.84 -6.00 5.27
N ILE A 105 9.35 -5.26 4.27
CA ILE A 105 9.43 -5.74 2.89
C ILE A 105 10.86 -5.70 2.35
N GLN A 106 11.79 -4.94 2.95
CA GLN A 106 13.17 -4.83 2.43
C GLN A 106 13.88 -6.19 2.48
N GLU A 107 13.64 -6.96 3.54
CA GLU A 107 14.20 -8.29 3.75
C GLU A 107 13.54 -9.39 2.88
N TRP A 108 12.44 -9.06 2.18
CA TRP A 108 11.68 -10.02 1.38
C TRP A 108 12.01 -9.96 -0.12
N GLY A 109 11.46 -10.91 -0.89
CA GLY A 109 11.40 -10.79 -2.35
C GLY A 109 10.47 -9.68 -2.82
N ASN A 110 10.22 -9.63 -4.13
CA ASN A 110 9.29 -8.65 -4.73
C ASN A 110 7.81 -8.94 -4.45
N THR A 111 7.51 -10.10 -3.88
CA THR A 111 6.15 -10.59 -3.63
C THR A 111 6.12 -11.43 -2.36
N LYS A 112 4.95 -11.53 -1.73
CA LYS A 112 4.71 -12.45 -0.60
C LYS A 112 3.27 -12.95 -0.62
N SER A 113 3.05 -14.20 -0.21
CA SER A 113 1.70 -14.77 -0.21
C SER A 113 0.87 -14.18 0.93
N LEU A 114 -0.44 -14.06 0.72
CA LEU A 114 -1.37 -13.58 1.76
C LEU A 114 -1.35 -14.51 2.99
N SER A 115 -1.15 -15.81 2.79
CA SER A 115 -1.00 -16.79 3.88
C SER A 115 0.22 -16.52 4.77
N GLN A 116 1.27 -15.89 4.24
CA GLN A 116 2.47 -15.49 4.99
C GLN A 116 2.37 -14.09 5.59
N LEU A 117 1.27 -13.37 5.32
CA LEU A 117 1.05 -11.99 5.78
C LEU A 117 0.01 -11.89 6.90
N GLN A 118 -0.39 -13.02 7.51
CA GLN A 118 -1.49 -13.04 8.50
C GLN A 118 -1.23 -12.17 9.73
N HIS A 119 0.04 -11.95 10.11
CA HIS A 119 0.40 -11.02 11.19
C HIS A 119 -0.02 -9.55 10.90
N TYR A 120 -0.05 -9.17 9.63
CA TYR A 120 -0.39 -7.82 9.16
C TYR A 120 -1.89 -7.65 8.86
N LYS A 121 -2.64 -8.76 8.82
CA LYS A 121 -4.03 -8.80 8.40
C LYS A 121 -4.91 -8.11 9.43
N GLU A 122 -5.57 -7.02 9.02
CA GLU A 122 -6.46 -6.20 9.86
C GLU A 122 -5.82 -5.71 11.17
N ASN A 123 -4.49 -5.72 11.24
CA ASN A 123 -3.73 -5.31 12.41
C ASN A 123 -3.44 -3.81 12.34
N TRP A 124 -4.46 -3.01 12.64
CA TRP A 124 -4.39 -1.55 12.58
C TRP A 124 -3.48 -0.92 13.64
N GLN A 125 -3.11 -1.68 14.70
CA GLN A 125 -2.14 -1.25 15.72
C GLN A 125 -0.79 -0.87 15.10
N ILE A 126 -0.41 -1.52 13.99
CA ILE A 126 0.83 -1.23 13.27
C ILE A 126 0.90 0.24 12.81
N LEU A 127 -0.24 0.87 12.46
CA LEU A 127 -0.26 2.29 12.12
C LEU A 127 0.12 3.17 13.31
N ILE A 128 -0.37 2.81 14.50
CA ILE A 128 -0.05 3.50 15.74
C ILE A 128 1.44 3.33 16.01
N ASP A 129 1.95 2.10 15.98
CA ASP A 129 3.35 1.79 16.28
C ASP A 129 4.31 2.56 15.34
N LEU A 130 4.02 2.57 14.03
CA LEU A 130 4.78 3.34 13.03
C LEU A 130 4.76 4.86 13.26
N ALA A 131 3.68 5.38 13.86
CA ALA A 131 3.60 6.80 14.21
C ALA A 131 4.32 7.15 15.53
N LEU A 132 4.64 6.16 16.36
CA LEU A 132 5.38 6.36 17.62
C LEU A 132 6.90 6.29 17.44
N GLU A 133 7.39 5.63 16.39
CA GLU A 133 8.80 5.58 15.95
C GLU A 133 9.34 6.92 15.44
#